data_AF-A0A534NA99-F1
#
_entry.id   AF-A0A534NA99-F1
#
_cell.length_a   1.000
_cell.length_b   1.000
_cell.length_c   1.000
_cell.angle_alpha   90.00
_cell.angle_beta   90.00
_cell.angle_gamma   90.00
#
_symmetry.space_group_name_H-M   'P 1'
#
loop_
_entity.id
_entity.type
_entity.pdbx_description
1 polymer ?
#
loop_
_entity_poly.entity_id
_entity_poly.type
_entity_poly.pdbx_seq_one_letter_code
_entity_poly.pdbx_strand_id
1 'polypeptide(L)'
;MAEPRLPLDPRPRGRDVDRSSLVLQLRQYPARQDLRSGLAQEGGPRSYGSGGIGLLIVLIGFAVYDVLWKNMKNETTGMIVSLVLFAVVVFIFHLLMGGRAVFIYAGGLFGTIMAANVWMRIWPSQRKIIAGVKGTGPAADPSIPALAAMRSKHNTYMSFPLIFFMVSNHFPTVYGADSAWLMAIVFVIIGWGITKFLFNKSATPTPAKF
;
A
#
# COMPACT_ATOMS: atom_id res chain seq x y z
N MET A 1 -37.01 -8.66 -34.09
CA MET A 1 -36.54 -8.62 -35.49
C MET A 1 -35.06 -8.96 -35.50
N ALA A 2 -34.72 -10.07 -36.17
CA ALA A 2 -33.42 -10.58 -36.64
C ALA A 2 -32.17 -10.60 -35.70
N GLU A 3 -31.70 -11.81 -35.39
CA GLU A 3 -30.34 -12.08 -34.90
C GLU A 3 -29.28 -11.69 -35.95
N PRO A 4 -28.10 -11.17 -35.54
CA PRO A 4 -26.99 -10.94 -36.44
C PRO A 4 -26.33 -12.29 -36.79
N ARG A 5 -26.59 -12.77 -38.00
CA ARG A 5 -25.95 -13.97 -38.55
C ARG A 5 -24.45 -13.74 -38.68
N LEU A 6 -23.65 -14.58 -38.02
CA LEU A 6 -22.22 -14.69 -38.29
C LEU A 6 -21.98 -14.97 -39.79
N PRO A 7 -21.01 -14.31 -40.43
CA PRO A 7 -20.57 -14.72 -41.76
C PRO A 7 -19.94 -16.11 -41.65
N LEU A 8 -20.58 -17.11 -42.25
CA LEU A 8 -19.96 -18.41 -42.47
C LEU A 8 -18.88 -18.24 -43.54
N ASP A 9 -17.63 -18.18 -43.08
CA ASP A 9 -16.44 -18.19 -43.93
C ASP A 9 -16.46 -19.45 -44.83
N PRO A 10 -16.43 -19.32 -46.17
CA PRO A 10 -16.36 -20.46 -47.06
C PRO A 10 -14.97 -21.09 -46.91
N ARG A 11 -14.88 -22.17 -46.15
CA ARG A 11 -13.63 -22.96 -46.03
C ARG A 11 -13.08 -23.24 -47.44
N PRO A 12 -11.85 -22.79 -47.77
CA PRO A 12 -11.22 -23.21 -49.00
C PRO A 12 -10.97 -24.72 -48.90
N ARG A 13 -11.64 -25.45 -49.78
CA ARG A 13 -11.45 -26.88 -50.01
C ARG A 13 -10.01 -27.08 -50.52
N GLY A 14 -9.19 -27.83 -49.78
CA GLY A 14 -7.91 -28.35 -50.27
C GLY A 14 -6.77 -27.34 -50.40
N ARG A 15 -6.22 -26.88 -49.28
CA ARG A 15 -4.78 -26.61 -49.21
C ARG A 15 -4.22 -27.51 -48.13
N ASP A 16 -3.29 -28.39 -48.49
CA ASP A 16 -2.46 -29.10 -47.54
C ASP A 16 -1.90 -28.06 -46.58
N VAL A 17 -2.39 -28.09 -45.35
CA VAL A 17 -1.89 -27.19 -44.32
C VAL A 17 -0.51 -27.71 -43.98
N ASP A 18 0.49 -27.17 -44.67
CA ASP A 18 1.88 -27.54 -44.49
C ASP A 18 2.22 -27.36 -43.01
N ARG A 19 2.43 -28.47 -42.31
CA ARG A 19 2.69 -28.49 -40.86
C ARG A 19 3.90 -27.61 -40.52
N SER A 20 4.84 -27.45 -41.46
CA SER A 20 6.00 -26.56 -41.36
C SER A 20 5.56 -25.10 -41.21
N SER A 21 4.64 -24.65 -42.07
CA SER A 21 4.10 -23.29 -42.06
C SER A 21 3.26 -22.96 -40.81
N LEU A 22 2.47 -23.93 -40.31
CA LEU A 22 1.71 -23.78 -39.07
C LEU A 22 2.64 -23.70 -37.85
N VAL A 23 3.69 -24.52 -37.82
CA VAL A 23 4.69 -24.48 -36.74
C VAL A 23 5.48 -23.17 -36.78
N LEU A 24 5.77 -22.63 -37.98
CA LEU A 24 6.41 -21.32 -38.13
C LEU A 24 5.48 -20.18 -37.70
N GLN A 25 4.20 -20.22 -38.07
CA GLN A 25 3.21 -19.24 -37.60
C GLN A 25 3.06 -19.30 -36.08
N LEU A 26 2.88 -20.48 -35.49
CA LEU A 26 2.81 -20.68 -34.03
C LEU A 26 4.11 -20.29 -33.30
N ARG A 27 5.26 -20.34 -33.98
CA ARG A 27 6.56 -19.85 -33.47
C ARG A 27 6.68 -18.33 -33.53
N GLN A 28 6.02 -17.70 -34.52
CA GLN A 28 6.00 -16.26 -34.73
C GLN A 28 4.84 -15.56 -34.00
N TYR A 29 3.92 -16.31 -33.38
CA TYR A 29 2.83 -15.74 -32.59
C TYR A 29 3.40 -14.91 -31.41
N PRO A 30 3.10 -13.60 -31.33
CA PRO A 30 3.63 -12.71 -30.30
C PRO A 30 3.22 -13.13 -28.89
N ALA A 31 2.11 -13.85 -28.75
CA ALA A 31 1.63 -14.42 -27.49
C ALA A 31 2.66 -15.32 -26.76
N ARG A 32 3.56 -16.02 -27.48
CA ARG A 32 4.65 -16.78 -26.83
C ARG A 32 5.75 -15.88 -26.30
N GLN A 33 6.00 -14.75 -26.94
CA GLN A 33 6.99 -13.76 -26.54
C GLN A 33 6.49 -12.98 -25.32
N ASP A 34 5.19 -12.70 -25.27
CA ASP A 34 4.48 -12.10 -24.14
C ASP A 34 4.38 -13.07 -22.94
N LEU A 35 4.14 -14.37 -23.20
CA LEU A 35 4.22 -15.39 -22.14
C LEU A 35 5.65 -15.52 -21.61
N ARG A 36 6.66 -15.50 -22.49
CA ARG A 36 8.06 -15.59 -22.10
C ARG A 36 8.54 -14.35 -21.36
N SER A 37 8.10 -13.16 -21.73
CA SER A 37 8.43 -11.92 -21.02
C SER A 37 7.69 -11.85 -19.67
N GLY A 38 6.43 -12.30 -19.62
CA GLY A 38 5.68 -12.47 -18.37
C GLY A 38 6.33 -13.49 -17.43
N LEU A 39 6.73 -14.66 -17.95
CA LEU A 39 7.45 -15.69 -17.18
C LEU A 39 8.88 -15.26 -16.80
N ALA A 40 9.55 -14.42 -17.61
CA ALA A 40 10.86 -13.87 -17.30
C ALA A 40 10.79 -12.76 -16.24
N GLN A 41 9.70 -11.98 -16.20
CA GLN A 41 9.44 -11.04 -15.11
C GLN A 41 9.04 -11.73 -13.80
N GLU A 42 8.26 -12.81 -13.89
CA GLU A 42 7.84 -13.60 -12.72
C GLU A 42 8.96 -14.52 -12.18
N GLY A 43 9.91 -14.94 -13.02
CA GLY A 43 10.89 -15.99 -12.73
C GLY A 43 12.37 -15.58 -12.71
N GLY A 44 12.70 -14.29 -12.68
CA GLY A 44 14.09 -13.86 -12.45
C GLY A 44 14.56 -14.26 -11.04
N PRO A 45 15.86 -14.56 -10.82
CA PRO A 45 16.41 -15.00 -9.52
C PRO A 45 16.44 -13.86 -8.49
N ARG A 46 15.29 -13.26 -8.17
CA ARG A 46 15.08 -12.43 -7.00
C ARG A 46 14.80 -13.39 -5.84
N SER A 47 15.89 -13.91 -5.29
CA SER A 47 16.00 -14.86 -4.19
C SER A 47 14.82 -14.86 -3.21
N TYR A 48 14.38 -16.05 -2.77
CA TYR A 48 13.45 -16.23 -1.64
C TYR A 48 13.85 -15.42 -0.39
N GLY A 49 15.13 -15.06 -0.24
CA GLY A 49 15.61 -14.16 0.81
C GLY A 49 15.06 -12.74 0.76
N SER A 50 14.67 -12.24 -0.42
CA SER A 50 14.12 -10.89 -0.60
C SER A 50 12.78 -10.68 0.13
N GLY A 51 11.92 -11.70 0.16
CA GLY A 51 10.68 -11.67 0.91
C GLY A 51 10.90 -11.66 2.43
N GLY A 52 11.86 -12.47 2.91
CA GLY A 52 12.24 -12.47 4.32
C GLY A 52 12.76 -11.11 4.79
N ILE A 53 13.61 -10.46 3.99
CA ILE A 53 14.10 -9.11 4.25
C ILE A 53 12.93 -8.10 4.27
N GLY A 54 12.01 -8.19 3.31
CA GLY A 54 10.80 -7.36 3.28
C GLY A 54 9.96 -7.50 4.56
N LEU A 55 9.78 -8.72 5.05
CA LEU A 55 9.01 -8.99 6.27
C LEU A 55 9.71 -8.40 7.50
N LEU A 56 11.03 -8.55 7.61
CA LEU A 56 11.82 -7.94 8.68
C LEU A 56 11.69 -6.42 8.68
N ILE A 57 11.74 -5.78 7.50
CA ILE A 57 11.55 -4.32 7.37
C ILE A 57 10.14 -3.92 7.84
N VAL A 58 9.10 -4.67 7.48
CA VAL A 58 7.72 -4.40 7.93
C VAL A 58 7.59 -4.46 9.45
N LEU A 59 8.20 -5.48 10.07
CA LEU A 59 8.15 -5.66 11.53
C LEU A 59 8.96 -4.60 12.28
N ILE A 60 10.19 -4.31 11.81
CA ILE A 60 11.07 -3.29 12.40
C ILE A 60 10.53 -1.87 12.17
N GLY A 61 9.76 -1.67 11.10
CA GLY A 61 9.21 -0.39 10.69
C GLY A 61 8.43 0.33 11.80
N PHE A 62 7.69 -0.42 12.64
CA PHE A 62 7.01 0.16 13.80
C PHE A 62 7.99 0.76 14.82
N ALA A 63 9.09 0.08 15.13
CA ALA A 63 10.05 0.57 16.10
C ALA A 63 10.71 1.88 15.62
N VAL A 64 11.12 1.93 14.35
CA VAL A 64 11.68 3.14 13.72
C VAL A 64 10.67 4.28 13.75
N TYR A 65 9.42 4.00 13.34
CA TYR A 65 8.32 4.96 13.39
C TYR A 65 8.02 5.46 14.81
N ASP A 66 7.98 4.58 15.81
CA ASP A 66 7.65 4.95 17.19
C ASP A 66 8.75 5.81 17.81
N VAL A 67 10.02 5.49 17.56
CA VAL A 67 11.18 6.30 17.96
C VAL A 67 11.17 7.66 17.27
N LEU A 68 10.91 7.71 15.96
CA LEU A 68 10.81 8.97 15.22
C LEU A 68 9.78 9.88 15.87
N TRP A 69 8.53 9.42 15.99
CA TRP A 69 7.42 10.24 16.48
C TRP A 69 7.47 10.56 17.98
N LYS A 70 8.34 9.89 18.76
CA LYS A 70 8.65 10.32 20.14
C LYS A 70 9.59 11.53 20.18
N ASN A 71 10.48 11.65 19.20
CA ASN A 71 11.49 12.71 19.15
C ASN A 71 11.05 13.93 18.34
N MET A 72 10.05 13.78 17.46
CA MET A 72 9.55 14.87 16.63
C MET A 72 8.53 15.72 17.38
N LYS A 73 8.88 16.99 17.64
CA LYS A 73 7.97 17.98 18.27
C LYS A 73 7.07 18.71 17.27
N ASN A 74 7.51 18.83 16.02
CA ASN A 74 6.76 19.48 14.94
C ASN A 74 6.10 18.45 14.04
N GLU A 75 4.77 18.52 13.91
CA GLU A 75 3.98 17.61 13.09
C GLU A 75 4.34 17.69 11.60
N THR A 76 4.56 18.89 11.06
CA THR A 76 4.90 19.07 9.64
C THR A 76 6.25 18.44 9.31
N THR A 77 7.25 18.65 10.16
CA THR A 77 8.56 18.03 9.99
C THR A 77 8.46 16.51 10.14
N GLY A 78 7.69 16.00 11.10
CA GLY A 78 7.45 14.57 11.28
C GLY A 78 6.82 13.90 10.05
N MET A 79 5.85 14.57 9.42
CA MET A 79 5.23 14.10 8.17
C MET A 79 6.23 14.06 7.01
N ILE A 80 7.01 15.14 6.80
CA ILE A 80 8.00 15.20 5.70
C ILE A 80 9.04 14.09 5.88
N VAL A 81 9.60 13.94 7.08
CA VAL A 81 10.59 12.89 7.38
C VAL A 81 9.98 11.50 7.18
N SER A 82 8.73 11.29 7.59
CA SER A 82 8.03 10.01 7.38
C SER A 82 7.83 9.71 5.90
N LEU A 83 7.53 10.71 5.07
CA LEU A 83 7.38 10.55 3.62
C LEU A 83 8.72 10.20 2.95
N VAL A 84 9.80 10.88 3.34
CA VAL A 84 11.15 10.58 2.84
C VAL A 84 11.58 9.17 3.24
N LEU A 85 11.38 8.79 4.51
CA LEU A 85 11.70 7.45 4.99
C LEU A 85 10.89 6.38 4.26
N PHE A 86 9.60 6.63 4.03
CA PHE A 86 8.75 5.74 3.26
C PHE A 86 9.24 5.60 1.81
N ALA A 87 9.61 6.70 1.15
CA ALA A 87 10.18 6.67 -0.20
C ALA A 87 11.46 5.84 -0.27
N VAL A 88 12.34 5.96 0.73
CA VAL A 88 13.56 5.13 0.85
C VAL A 88 13.20 3.65 1.00
N VAL A 89 12.26 3.30 1.88
CA VAL A 89 11.84 1.91 2.10
C VAL A 89 11.22 1.30 0.83
N VAL A 90 10.35 2.03 0.15
CA VAL A 90 9.72 1.57 -1.09
C VAL A 90 10.74 1.46 -2.23
N PHE A 91 11.73 2.35 -2.28
CA PHE A 91 12.84 2.22 -3.22
C PHE A 91 13.68 0.97 -2.93
N ILE A 92 13.99 0.68 -1.65
CA ILE A 92 14.65 -0.57 -1.26
C ILE A 92 13.82 -1.78 -1.69
N PHE A 93 12.50 -1.76 -1.49
CA PHE A 93 11.64 -2.83 -2.00
C PHE A 93 11.76 -2.95 -3.52
N HIS A 94 11.65 -1.86 -4.26
CA HIS A 94 11.79 -1.87 -5.72
C HIS A 94 13.11 -2.52 -6.20
N LEU A 95 14.21 -2.31 -5.49
CA LEU A 95 15.50 -2.94 -5.82
C LEU A 95 15.50 -4.45 -5.54
N LEU A 96 14.80 -4.90 -4.50
CA LEU A 96 14.85 -6.28 -3.99
C LEU A 96 13.78 -7.20 -4.59
N MET A 97 12.62 -6.68 -5.00
CA MET A 97 11.45 -7.49 -5.35
C MET A 97 10.67 -6.94 -6.56
N GLY A 98 9.77 -7.77 -7.12
CA GLY A 98 8.89 -7.35 -8.21
C GLY A 98 7.83 -6.33 -7.77
N GLY A 99 7.28 -5.58 -8.73
CA GLY A 99 6.36 -4.46 -8.46
C GLY A 99 5.18 -4.83 -7.57
N ARG A 100 4.52 -5.98 -7.82
CA ARG A 100 3.42 -6.46 -6.96
C ARG A 100 3.82 -6.61 -5.49
N ALA A 101 5.00 -7.17 -5.24
CA ALA A 101 5.51 -7.34 -3.88
C ALA A 101 5.76 -5.98 -3.20
N VAL A 102 6.24 -4.96 -3.92
CA VAL A 102 6.43 -3.60 -3.38
C VAL A 102 5.13 -3.08 -2.74
N PHE A 103 3.99 -3.21 -3.42
CA PHE A 103 2.70 -2.77 -2.89
C PHE A 103 2.22 -3.61 -1.71
N ILE A 104 2.43 -4.93 -1.74
CA ILE A 104 2.10 -5.83 -0.63
C ILE A 104 2.89 -5.46 0.63
N TYR A 105 4.21 -5.28 0.54
CA TYR A 105 5.03 -4.91 1.68
C TYR A 105 4.81 -3.47 2.14
N ALA A 106 4.53 -2.52 1.23
CA ALA A 106 4.15 -1.16 1.58
C ALA A 106 2.81 -1.11 2.36
N GLY A 107 1.80 -1.85 1.89
CA GLY A 107 0.54 -2.03 2.61
C GLY A 107 0.72 -2.74 3.95
N GLY A 108 1.53 -3.79 3.98
CA GLY A 108 1.87 -4.52 5.19
C GLY A 108 2.59 -3.66 6.24
N LEU A 109 3.47 -2.76 5.81
CA LEU A 109 4.16 -1.80 6.67
C LEU A 109 3.16 -0.88 7.37
N PHE A 110 2.26 -0.24 6.62
CA PHE A 110 1.22 0.61 7.20
C PHE A 110 0.26 -0.17 8.10
N GLY A 111 -0.17 -1.36 7.67
CA GLY A 111 -1.05 -2.20 8.48
C GLY A 111 -0.42 -2.61 9.80
N THR A 112 0.87 -2.96 9.79
CA THR A 112 1.63 -3.32 10.98
C THR A 112 1.79 -2.15 11.93
N ILE A 113 2.17 -0.96 11.41
CA ILE A 113 2.26 0.26 12.22
C ILE A 113 0.90 0.62 12.83
N MET A 114 -0.18 0.53 12.05
CA MET A 114 -1.53 0.82 12.52
C MET A 114 -1.98 -0.12 13.65
N ALA A 115 -1.74 -1.43 13.49
CA ALA A 115 -2.04 -2.43 14.51
C ALA A 115 -1.23 -2.19 15.80
N ALA A 116 0.07 -1.93 15.66
CA ALA A 116 0.95 -1.64 16.79
C ALA A 116 0.60 -0.32 17.50
N ASN A 117 0.18 0.71 16.77
CA ASN A 117 -0.35 1.96 17.34
C ASN A 117 -1.56 1.69 18.24
N VAL A 118 -2.49 0.85 17.80
CA VAL A 118 -3.67 0.50 18.59
C VAL A 118 -3.27 -0.25 19.85
N TRP A 119 -2.50 -1.32 19.70
CA TRP A 119 -2.21 -2.23 20.81
C TRP A 119 -1.23 -1.67 21.84
N MET A 120 -0.20 -0.94 21.38
CA MET A 120 0.90 -0.48 22.25
C MET A 120 0.76 0.97 22.73
N ARG A 121 -0.04 1.81 22.06
CA ARG A 121 -0.16 3.23 22.39
C ARG A 121 -1.59 3.65 22.71
N ILE A 122 -2.56 3.34 21.86
CA ILE A 122 -3.94 3.80 22.03
C ILE A 122 -4.64 3.04 23.16
N TRP A 123 -4.64 1.71 23.13
CA TRP A 123 -5.36 0.89 24.10
C TRP A 123 -4.87 1.08 25.54
N PRO A 124 -3.56 1.09 25.84
CA PRO A 124 -3.07 1.38 27.19
C PRO A 124 -3.48 2.77 27.69
N SER A 125 -3.44 3.78 26.81
CA SER A 125 -3.87 5.14 27.15
C SER A 125 -5.38 5.22 27.39
N GLN A 126 -6.19 4.59 26.55
CA GLN A 126 -7.64 4.52 26.72
C GLN A 126 -8.03 3.84 28.03
N ARG A 127 -7.35 2.75 28.43
CA ARG A 127 -7.60 2.11 29.74
C ARG A 127 -7.38 3.06 30.91
N LYS A 128 -6.33 3.89 30.87
CA LYS A 128 -6.05 4.90 31.91
C LYS A 128 -7.11 6.00 31.93
N ILE A 129 -7.52 6.49 30.76
CA ILE A 129 -8.59 7.49 30.62
C ILE A 129 -9.90 6.95 31.19
N ILE A 130 -10.28 5.73 30.81
CA ILE A 130 -11.51 5.07 31.30
C ILE A 130 -11.47 4.90 32.82
N ALA A 131 -10.33 4.50 33.40
CA ALA A 131 -10.18 4.37 34.86
C ALA A 131 -10.37 5.72 35.58
N GLY A 132 -9.78 6.80 35.06
CA GLY A 132 -9.95 8.14 35.62
C GLY A 132 -11.38 8.64 35.56
N VAL A 133 -12.07 8.43 34.42
CA VAL A 133 -13.48 8.84 34.25
C VAL A 133 -14.43 8.03 35.14
N LYS A 134 -14.16 6.74 35.35
CA LYS A 134 -14.96 5.87 36.22
C LYS A 134 -14.70 6.09 37.72
N GLY A 135 -13.72 6.93 38.08
CA GLY A 135 -13.30 7.12 39.47
C GLY A 135 -12.60 5.89 40.08
N THR A 136 -12.23 4.90 39.27
CA THR A 136 -11.50 3.70 39.72
C THR A 136 -9.98 3.88 39.68
N GLY A 137 -9.51 5.03 39.23
CA GLY A 137 -8.11 5.45 39.26
C GLY A 137 -7.96 6.97 39.22
N PRO A 138 -6.73 7.49 39.33
CA PRO A 138 -6.46 8.92 39.23
C PRO A 138 -6.94 9.50 37.89
N ALA A 139 -7.30 10.78 37.89
CA ALA A 139 -7.58 11.50 36.66
C ALA A 139 -6.38 11.40 35.70
N ALA A 140 -6.64 11.09 34.43
CA ALA A 140 -5.57 10.92 33.45
C ALA A 140 -4.92 12.27 33.16
N ASP A 141 -3.58 12.31 33.21
CA ASP A 141 -2.78 13.45 32.76
C ASP A 141 -3.19 13.82 31.31
N PRO A 142 -3.42 15.11 31.00
CA PRO A 142 -3.68 15.61 29.64
C PRO A 142 -2.74 15.07 28.56
N SER A 143 -1.50 14.69 28.89
CA SER A 143 -0.55 14.08 27.96
C SER A 143 -1.02 12.72 27.41
N ILE A 144 -1.83 11.97 28.17
CA ILE A 144 -2.29 10.62 27.81
C ILE A 144 -3.38 10.65 26.73
N PRO A 145 -4.48 11.42 26.86
CA PRO A 145 -5.42 11.64 25.77
C PRO A 145 -4.76 12.23 24.52
N ALA A 146 -3.84 13.18 24.68
CA ALA A 146 -3.14 13.81 23.55
C ALA A 146 -2.32 12.78 22.75
N LEU A 147 -1.58 11.89 23.44
CA LEU A 147 -0.83 10.81 22.79
C LEU A 147 -1.77 9.84 22.05
N ALA A 148 -2.88 9.44 22.66
CA ALA A 148 -3.85 8.55 22.03
C ALA A 148 -4.48 9.19 20.77
N ALA A 149 -4.85 10.47 20.85
CA ALA A 149 -5.39 11.25 19.74
C ALA A 149 -4.38 11.39 18.59
N MET A 150 -3.11 11.68 18.89
CA MET A 150 -2.03 11.75 17.89
C MET A 150 -1.85 10.43 17.14
N ARG A 151 -1.81 9.29 17.85
CA ARG A 151 -1.67 7.98 17.20
C ARG A 151 -2.90 7.57 16.40
N SER A 152 -4.09 7.95 16.86
CA SER A 152 -5.34 7.78 16.11
C SER A 152 -5.32 8.59 14.80
N LYS A 153 -4.89 9.86 14.87
CA LYS A 153 -4.70 10.72 13.69
C LYS A 153 -3.76 10.06 12.69
N HIS A 154 -2.60 9.56 13.13
CA HIS A 154 -1.66 8.86 12.26
C HIS A 154 -2.29 7.64 11.58
N ASN A 155 -3.09 6.85 12.30
CA ASN A 155 -3.82 5.73 11.69
C ASN A 155 -4.77 6.19 10.59
N THR A 156 -5.50 7.29 10.79
CA THR A 156 -6.36 7.85 9.72
C THR A 156 -5.56 8.25 8.49
N TYR A 157 -4.39 8.89 8.66
CA TYR A 157 -3.51 9.25 7.55
C TYR A 157 -2.94 8.03 6.80
N MET A 158 -2.73 6.90 7.49
CA MET A 158 -2.28 5.66 6.88
C MET A 158 -3.39 4.86 6.19
N SER A 159 -4.65 5.01 6.61
CA SER A 159 -5.79 4.25 6.06
C SER A 159 -5.99 4.46 4.56
N PHE A 160 -5.97 5.70 4.06
CA PHE A 160 -6.19 5.97 2.64
C PHE A 160 -5.11 5.35 1.74
N PRO A 161 -3.80 5.61 1.99
CA PRO A 161 -2.75 4.94 1.23
C PRO A 161 -2.78 3.41 1.35
N LEU A 162 -3.08 2.88 2.54
CA LEU A 162 -3.16 1.43 2.77
C LEU A 162 -4.24 0.79 1.90
N ILE A 163 -5.43 1.40 1.78
CA ILE A 163 -6.48 0.90 0.90
C ILE A 163 -6.01 0.94 -0.57
N PHE A 164 -5.33 2.00 -1.00
CA PHE A 164 -4.77 2.06 -2.36
C PHE A 164 -3.76 0.94 -2.61
N PHE A 165 -2.90 0.61 -1.63
CA PHE A 165 -1.97 -0.51 -1.74
C PHE A 165 -2.70 -1.85 -1.83
N MET A 166 -3.74 -2.08 -1.01
CA MET A 166 -4.52 -3.31 -1.09
C MET A 166 -5.19 -3.48 -2.45
N VAL A 167 -5.90 -2.44 -2.90
CA VAL A 167 -6.65 -2.44 -4.17
C VAL A 167 -5.73 -2.52 -5.38
N SER A 168 -4.55 -1.89 -5.34
CA SER A 168 -3.59 -1.88 -6.46
C SER A 168 -3.21 -3.27 -6.95
N ASN A 169 -3.20 -4.28 -6.08
CA ASN A 169 -2.88 -5.67 -6.43
C ASN A 169 -3.88 -6.30 -7.41
N HIS A 170 -5.05 -5.69 -7.61
CA HIS A 170 -6.05 -6.12 -8.59
C HIS A 170 -5.88 -5.44 -9.96
N PHE A 171 -4.90 -4.54 -10.11
CA PHE A 171 -4.68 -3.77 -11.34
C PHE A 171 -3.22 -3.90 -11.80
N PRO A 172 -2.91 -4.87 -12.69
CA PRO A 172 -1.55 -5.06 -13.21
C PRO A 172 -0.92 -3.83 -13.85
N THR A 173 -1.75 -2.92 -14.39
CA THR A 173 -1.29 -1.64 -14.94
C THR A 173 -0.69 -0.70 -13.89
N VAL A 174 -1.03 -0.88 -12.61
CA VAL A 174 -0.53 -0.06 -11.49
C VAL A 174 0.81 -0.58 -10.97
N TYR A 175 0.92 -1.89 -10.76
CA TYR A 175 2.14 -2.49 -10.20
C TYR A 175 3.12 -3.04 -11.24
N GLY A 176 2.70 -3.20 -12.48
CA GLY A 176 3.51 -3.75 -13.59
C GLY A 176 4.38 -2.71 -14.30
N ALA A 177 4.20 -1.41 -14.02
CA ALA A 177 5.06 -0.36 -14.56
C ALA A 177 6.44 -0.38 -13.88
N ASP A 178 7.51 -0.09 -14.63
CA ASP A 178 8.86 0.03 -14.07
C ASP A 178 8.94 1.10 -12.96
N SER A 179 8.08 2.13 -13.06
CA SER A 179 7.90 3.21 -12.10
C SER A 179 6.87 2.93 -11.01
N ALA A 180 6.45 1.68 -10.81
CA ALA A 180 5.50 1.24 -9.77
C ALA A 180 5.79 1.81 -8.37
N TRP A 181 7.07 1.95 -8.02
CA TRP A 181 7.50 2.49 -6.73
C TRP A 181 7.18 3.99 -6.57
N LEU A 182 7.21 4.76 -7.67
CA LEU A 182 6.78 6.16 -7.68
C LEU A 182 5.27 6.26 -7.48
N MET A 183 4.50 5.33 -8.08
CA MET A 183 3.06 5.28 -7.87
C MET A 183 2.72 5.04 -6.40
N ALA A 184 3.49 4.22 -5.70
CA ALA A 184 3.30 4.02 -4.26
C ALA A 184 3.50 5.32 -3.45
N ILE A 185 4.49 6.15 -3.81
CA ILE A 185 4.70 7.47 -3.20
C ILE A 185 3.53 8.41 -3.52
N VAL A 186 3.06 8.42 -4.77
CA VAL A 186 1.89 9.22 -5.19
C VAL A 186 0.64 8.85 -4.40
N PHE A 187 0.39 7.56 -4.16
CA PHE A 187 -0.73 7.11 -3.32
C PHE A 187 -0.64 7.62 -1.88
N VAL A 188 0.56 7.69 -1.31
CA VAL A 188 0.74 8.29 0.02
C VAL A 188 0.39 9.78 0.00
N ILE A 189 0.93 10.53 -0.96
CA ILE A 189 0.70 11.98 -1.07
C ILE A 189 -0.80 12.26 -1.26
N ILE A 190 -1.46 11.54 -2.17
CA ILE A 190 -2.90 11.67 -2.41
C ILE A 190 -3.69 11.29 -1.15
N GLY A 191 -3.38 10.15 -0.52
CA GLY A 191 -4.08 9.70 0.67
C GLY A 191 -3.95 10.67 1.84
N TRP A 192 -2.77 11.26 2.04
CA TRP A 192 -2.56 12.31 3.04
C TRP A 192 -3.31 13.60 2.69
N GLY A 193 -3.33 13.99 1.41
CA GLY A 193 -4.11 15.12 0.91
C GLY A 193 -5.60 14.98 1.19
N ILE A 194 -6.18 13.80 0.87
CA ILE A 194 -7.59 13.47 1.15
C ILE A 194 -7.84 13.54 2.66
N THR A 195 -6.99 12.91 3.46
CA THR A 195 -7.16 12.90 4.92
C THR A 195 -7.11 14.32 5.50
N LYS A 196 -6.16 15.14 5.05
CA LYS A 196 -6.04 16.54 5.47
C LYS A 196 -7.27 17.36 5.07
N PHE A 197 -7.78 17.14 3.87
CA PHE A 197 -9.02 17.78 3.41
C PHE A 197 -10.21 17.42 4.30
N LEU A 198 -10.36 16.14 4.66
CA LEU A 198 -11.42 15.68 5.56
C LEU A 198 -11.30 16.30 6.95
N PHE A 199 -10.08 16.36 7.52
CA PHE A 199 -9.85 17.00 8.81
C PHE A 199 -10.18 18.50 8.81
N ASN A 200 -9.79 19.21 7.74
CA ASN A 200 -10.10 20.64 7.59
C ASN A 200 -11.61 20.88 7.53
N LYS A 201 -12.38 19.94 6.94
CA LYS A 201 -13.84 20.04 6.85
C LYS A 201 -14.56 19.61 8.13
N SER A 202 -13.97 18.70 8.92
CA SER A 202 -14.53 18.23 10.18
C SER A 202 -14.20 19.12 11.38
N ALA A 203 -13.31 20.11 11.22
CA ALA A 203 -12.99 21.07 12.27
C ALA A 203 -14.25 21.88 12.63
N THR A 204 -14.91 21.48 13.72
CA THR A 204 -16.09 22.20 14.23
C THR A 204 -15.64 23.57 14.72
N PRO A 205 -16.39 24.66 14.46
CA PRO A 205 -16.16 25.93 15.13
C PRO A 205 -16.11 25.71 16.64
N THR A 206 -15.20 26.40 17.33
CA THR A 206 -15.09 26.36 18.79
C THR A 206 -16.49 26.43 19.41
N PRO A 207 -16.91 25.46 20.26
CA PRO A 207 -18.21 25.54 20.90
C PRO A 207 -18.28 26.88 21.65
N ALA A 208 -19.36 27.63 21.42
CA ALA A 208 -19.58 28.88 22.13
C ALA A 208 -19.43 28.62 23.63
N LYS A 209 -18.61 29.43 24.31
CA LYS A 209 -18.50 29.36 25.77
C LYS A 209 -19.90 29.64 26.33
N PHE A 210 -20.56 28.63 26.88
CA PHE A 210 -21.70 28.81 27.78
C PHE A 210 -21.16 29.03 29.19
#